data_AF-A0A5C5W8F8-F1
#
_entry.id   AF-A0A5C5W8F8-F1
#
_cell.length_a   1.000
_cell.length_b   1.000
_cell.length_c   1.000
_cell.angle_alpha   90.00
_cell.angle_beta   90.00
_cell.angle_gamma   90.00
#
_symmetry.space_group_name_H-M   'P 1'
#
loop_
_entity.id
_entity.type
_entity.pdbx_description
1 polymer ?
#
loop_
_entity_poly.entity_id
_entity_poly.type
_entity_poly.pdbx_seq_one_letter_code
_entity_poly.pdbx_strand_id
1 'polypeptide(L)'
;MARLRTSQRTYALTAALIMGSSTLGTSGCFWGIVGQGPSLGIAGLPIPISPYLQEKEEDKYWQHERYDRVPILGPITSGGAPIALDTPSDDEVMRALEKARPVEGGIPLLWERNRNDVRIIKEKIADYVDPVRVYPMIGPAQQHHAHYKCTIYYEDVRRVGWPVPHTLRDEDAREVVYIDHNHLHMVGDVDGGTGI
;
A
#
# COMPACT_ATOMS: atom_id res chain seq x y z
N MET A 1 -47.90 -18.69 -60.26
CA MET A 1 -46.51 -18.68 -59.72
C MET A 1 -46.20 -17.55 -58.72
N ALA A 2 -47.12 -16.64 -58.38
CA ALA A 2 -46.83 -15.51 -57.46
C ALA A 2 -46.96 -15.85 -55.95
N ARG A 3 -47.81 -16.81 -55.55
CA ARG A 3 -48.06 -17.15 -54.12
C ARG A 3 -46.90 -17.86 -53.40
N LEU A 4 -46.02 -18.56 -54.12
CA LEU A 4 -44.89 -19.29 -53.52
C LEU A 4 -43.75 -18.34 -53.10
N ARG A 5 -43.56 -17.22 -53.81
CA ARG A 5 -42.50 -16.23 -53.51
C ARG A 5 -42.79 -15.40 -52.25
N THR A 6 -44.06 -15.11 -51.95
CA THR A 6 -44.45 -14.38 -50.73
C THR A 6 -44.26 -15.23 -49.47
N SER A 7 -44.57 -16.52 -49.55
CA SER A 7 -44.40 -17.49 -48.45
C SER A 7 -42.93 -17.68 -48.06
N GLN A 8 -42.02 -17.81 -49.03
CA GLN A 8 -40.58 -17.92 -48.74
C GLN A 8 -39.99 -16.63 -48.14
N ARG A 9 -40.49 -15.45 -48.53
CA ARG A 9 -40.06 -14.17 -47.93
C ARG A 9 -40.52 -14.02 -46.47
N THR A 10 -41.74 -14.48 -46.15
CA THR A 10 -42.21 -14.49 -44.76
C THR A 10 -41.44 -15.46 -43.89
N TYR A 11 -41.09 -16.66 -44.37
CA TYR A 11 -40.27 -17.61 -43.61
C TYR A 11 -38.82 -17.13 -43.42
N ALA A 12 -38.23 -16.47 -44.42
CA ALA A 12 -36.90 -15.88 -44.30
C ALA A 12 -36.88 -14.73 -43.28
N LEU A 13 -37.93 -13.90 -43.25
CA LEU A 13 -38.06 -12.81 -42.28
C LEU A 13 -38.29 -13.32 -40.86
N THR A 14 -39.13 -14.34 -40.67
CA THR A 14 -39.32 -14.92 -39.32
C THR A 14 -38.08 -15.65 -38.83
N ALA A 15 -37.36 -16.36 -39.71
CA ALA A 15 -36.09 -16.99 -39.35
C ALA A 15 -35.02 -15.97 -38.97
N ALA A 16 -34.91 -14.85 -39.69
CA ALA A 16 -34.00 -13.75 -39.35
C ALA A 16 -34.36 -13.09 -38.01
N LEU A 17 -35.65 -12.96 -37.70
CA LEU A 17 -36.12 -12.34 -36.45
C LEU A 17 -35.90 -13.26 -35.24
N ILE A 18 -36.06 -14.57 -35.39
CA ILE A 18 -35.72 -15.57 -34.37
C ILE A 18 -34.21 -15.59 -34.12
N MET A 19 -33.41 -15.57 -35.19
CA MET A 19 -31.95 -15.58 -35.11
C MET A 19 -31.37 -14.26 -34.54
N GLY A 20 -32.02 -13.13 -34.82
CA GLY A 20 -31.68 -11.84 -34.21
C GLY A 20 -32.10 -11.75 -32.74
N SER A 21 -33.17 -12.43 -32.33
CA SER A 21 -33.61 -12.44 -30.92
C SER A 21 -32.69 -13.29 -30.04
N SER A 22 -32.11 -14.37 -30.58
CA SER A 22 -31.15 -15.22 -29.85
C SER A 22 -29.77 -14.56 -29.66
N THR A 23 -29.36 -13.64 -30.54
CA THR A 23 -28.09 -12.89 -30.39
C THR A 23 -28.20 -11.69 -29.44
N LEU A 24 -29.41 -11.20 -29.16
CA LEU A 24 -29.63 -10.20 -28.10
C LEU A 24 -29.48 -10.79 -26.69
N GLY A 25 -29.67 -12.11 -26.53
CA GLY A 25 -29.45 -12.80 -25.24
C GLY A 25 -27.98 -12.96 -24.85
N THR A 26 -27.04 -12.80 -25.79
CA THR A 26 -25.59 -12.96 -25.57
C THR A 26 -24.82 -11.64 -25.51
N SER A 27 -25.49 -10.50 -25.70
CA SER A 27 -24.89 -9.16 -25.74
C SER A 27 -25.18 -8.34 -24.48
N GLY A 28 -25.12 -8.98 -23.32
CA GLY A 28 -25.09 -8.32 -22.01
C GLY A 28 -23.73 -8.48 -21.35
N CYS A 29 -23.28 -7.45 -20.62
CA CYS A 29 -22.02 -7.43 -19.85
C CYS A 29 -21.90 -8.54 -18.78
N PHE A 30 -22.90 -9.41 -18.63
CA PHE A 30 -22.88 -10.58 -17.75
C PHE A 30 -22.42 -11.87 -18.42
N TRP A 31 -22.44 -11.98 -19.75
CA TRP A 31 -22.17 -13.24 -20.47
C TRP A 31 -20.76 -13.34 -21.06
N GLY A 32 -19.96 -12.27 -20.99
CA GLY A 32 -18.55 -12.26 -21.42
C GLY A 32 -17.58 -12.94 -20.44
N ILE A 33 -18.02 -13.21 -19.21
CA ILE A 33 -17.21 -13.91 -18.17
C ILE A 33 -17.40 -15.44 -18.26
N VAL A 34 -18.48 -15.92 -18.86
CA VAL A 34 -18.87 -17.35 -18.85
C VAL A 34 -18.88 -18.00 -20.24
N GLY A 35 -18.81 -17.22 -21.32
CA GLY A 35 -19.14 -17.72 -22.67
C GLY A 35 -17.99 -18.19 -23.58
N GLN A 36 -16.70 -17.94 -23.26
CA GLN A 36 -15.59 -18.20 -24.20
C GLN A 36 -14.40 -18.96 -23.57
N GLY A 37 -14.56 -19.55 -22.38
CA GLY A 37 -13.53 -20.37 -21.71
C GLY A 37 -14.18 -21.40 -20.76
N PRO A 38 -13.42 -22.38 -20.22
CA PRO A 38 -13.96 -23.30 -19.24
C PRO A 38 -14.60 -22.51 -18.09
N SER A 39 -15.92 -22.63 -17.95
CA SER A 39 -16.69 -21.92 -16.93
C SER A 39 -16.18 -22.34 -15.54
N LEU A 40 -15.38 -21.48 -14.92
CA LEU A 40 -14.96 -21.61 -13.52
C LEU A 40 -16.13 -21.37 -12.54
N GLY A 41 -17.36 -21.16 -13.02
CA GLY A 41 -18.54 -20.96 -12.19
C GLY A 41 -18.36 -19.78 -11.25
N ILE A 42 -18.65 -19.98 -9.97
CA ILE A 42 -18.46 -18.97 -8.91
C ILE A 42 -16.99 -18.52 -8.79
N ALA A 43 -16.02 -19.35 -9.16
CA ALA A 43 -14.60 -18.97 -9.19
C ALA A 43 -14.21 -18.09 -10.39
N GLY A 44 -15.12 -17.88 -11.35
CA GLY A 44 -14.97 -16.92 -12.45
C GLY A 44 -15.50 -15.51 -12.12
N LEU A 45 -16.25 -15.36 -11.02
CA LEU A 45 -16.59 -14.05 -10.48
C LEU A 45 -15.35 -13.55 -9.71
N PRO A 46 -14.69 -12.46 -10.14
CA PRO A 46 -13.63 -11.87 -9.34
C PRO A 46 -14.23 -11.57 -7.96
N ILE A 47 -13.71 -12.21 -6.92
CA ILE A 47 -14.16 -11.97 -5.55
C ILE A 47 -13.91 -10.48 -5.30
N PRO A 48 -14.95 -9.66 -5.08
CA PRO A 48 -14.76 -8.22 -4.95
C PRO A 48 -14.04 -7.96 -3.64
N ILE A 49 -12.71 -7.81 -3.71
CA ILE A 49 -11.92 -7.23 -2.63
C ILE A 49 -12.23 -5.74 -2.67
N SER A 50 -12.73 -5.19 -1.56
CA SER A 50 -12.95 -3.75 -1.48
C SER A 50 -11.63 -3.00 -1.70
N PRO A 51 -11.61 -1.85 -2.39
CA PRO A 51 -10.39 -1.07 -2.61
C PRO A 51 -9.57 -0.83 -1.34
N TYR A 52 -10.24 -0.57 -0.21
CA TYR A 52 -9.61 -0.44 1.11
C TYR A 52 -8.78 -1.65 1.55
N LEU A 53 -9.27 -2.87 1.28
CA LEU A 53 -8.56 -4.10 1.64
C LEU A 53 -7.39 -4.36 0.72
N GLN A 54 -7.51 -4.01 -0.56
CA GLN A 54 -6.40 -4.11 -1.52
C GLN A 54 -5.29 -3.12 -1.15
N GLU A 55 -5.63 -1.85 -0.96
CA GLU A 55 -4.72 -0.78 -0.53
C GLU A 55 -3.98 -1.15 0.76
N LYS A 56 -4.69 -1.72 1.73
CA LYS A 56 -4.07 -2.18 2.99
C LYS A 56 -2.98 -3.25 2.78
N GLU A 57 -3.14 -4.16 1.82
CA GLU A 57 -2.11 -5.16 1.53
C GLU A 57 -0.96 -4.57 0.70
N GLU A 58 -1.26 -3.65 -0.22
CA GLU A 58 -0.25 -2.90 -0.97
C GLU A 58 0.63 -2.06 -0.02
N ASP A 59 0.02 -1.40 0.97
CA ASP A 59 0.70 -0.61 1.98
C ASP A 59 1.60 -1.46 2.89
N LYS A 60 1.14 -2.65 3.29
CA LYS A 60 1.99 -3.58 4.05
C LYS A 60 3.20 -4.01 3.23
N TYR A 61 3.00 -4.32 1.94
CA TYR A 61 4.09 -4.69 1.06
C TYR A 61 5.08 -3.54 0.91
N TRP A 62 4.59 -2.33 0.66
CA TRP A 62 5.41 -1.11 0.55
C TRP A 62 6.23 -0.83 1.81
N GLN A 63 5.59 -0.92 2.99
CA GLN A 63 6.25 -0.76 4.29
C GLN A 63 7.36 -1.79 4.48
N HIS A 64 7.07 -3.05 4.16
CA HIS A 64 8.03 -4.14 4.29
C HIS A 64 9.24 -3.95 3.35
N GLU A 65 9.03 -3.51 2.11
CA GLU A 65 10.14 -3.29 1.18
C GLU A 65 11.03 -2.12 1.54
N ARG A 66 10.46 -1.03 2.06
CA ARG A 66 11.20 0.23 2.29
C ARG A 66 11.77 0.40 3.68
N TYR A 67 11.03 0.03 4.72
CA TYR A 67 11.32 0.46 6.08
C TYR A 67 11.62 -0.71 7.02
N ASP A 68 10.98 -1.87 6.82
CA ASP A 68 11.21 -3.02 7.71
C ASP A 68 12.50 -3.79 7.36
N ARG A 69 13.09 -3.56 6.18
CA ARG A 69 14.36 -4.17 5.77
C ARG A 69 15.55 -3.42 6.34
N VAL A 70 16.42 -4.13 7.04
CA VAL A 70 17.68 -3.60 7.57
C VAL A 70 18.76 -3.64 6.48
N PRO A 71 19.30 -2.49 6.03
CA PRO A 71 20.38 -2.48 5.06
C PRO A 71 21.69 -2.97 5.68
N ILE A 72 22.45 -3.72 4.89
CA ILE A 72 23.81 -4.17 5.23
C ILE A 72 24.78 -3.25 4.49
N LEU A 73 25.48 -2.42 5.25
CA LEU A 73 26.46 -1.47 4.78
C LEU A 73 27.88 -2.05 4.88
N GLY A 74 28.79 -1.45 4.14
CA GLY A 74 30.22 -1.75 4.25
C GLY A 74 30.79 -1.42 5.65
N PRO A 75 32.06 -1.78 5.89
CA PRO A 75 32.72 -1.50 7.15
C PRO A 75 32.73 -0.01 7.46
N ILE A 76 32.57 0.32 8.75
CA ILE A 76 32.71 1.69 9.23
C ILE A 76 34.12 2.17 8.88
N THR A 77 34.22 3.23 8.07
CA THR A 77 35.52 3.78 7.68
C THR A 77 36.29 4.24 8.91
N SER A 78 37.52 3.74 9.06
CA SER A 78 38.37 3.94 10.23
C SER A 78 38.73 5.42 10.42
N GLY A 79 37.94 6.16 11.22
CA GLY A 79 38.35 7.48 11.73
C GLY A 79 37.24 8.49 12.04
N GLY A 80 36.01 8.28 11.54
CA GLY A 80 34.88 9.15 11.86
C GLY A 80 34.12 8.64 13.10
N ALA A 81 33.51 9.56 13.88
CA ALA A 81 32.46 9.16 14.80
C ALA A 81 31.35 8.46 13.98
N PRO A 82 30.83 7.31 14.42
CA PRO A 82 29.76 6.63 13.72
C PRO A 82 28.50 7.48 13.82
N ILE A 83 28.31 8.37 12.86
CA ILE A 83 27.11 9.19 12.73
C ILE A 83 26.20 8.46 11.76
N ALA A 84 25.03 8.02 12.23
CA ALA A 84 24.02 7.48 11.33
C ALA A 84 23.68 8.54 10.28
N LEU A 85 23.91 8.20 9.00
CA LEU A 85 23.82 9.15 7.89
C LEU A 85 22.38 9.58 7.59
N ASP A 86 21.40 8.74 7.90
CA ASP A 86 20.05 8.91 7.36
C ASP A 86 19.08 9.38 8.44
N THR A 87 18.63 10.63 8.30
CA THR A 87 17.44 11.15 9.00
C THR A 87 16.18 10.47 8.48
N PRO A 88 15.14 10.24 9.30
CA PRO A 88 13.89 9.63 8.86
C PRO A 88 13.25 10.44 7.74
N SER A 89 12.74 9.76 6.73
CA SER A 89 12.06 10.41 5.60
C SER A 89 10.72 10.97 6.05
N ASP A 90 10.22 12.03 5.40
CA ASP A 90 8.88 12.56 5.71
C ASP A 90 7.79 11.51 5.46
N ASP A 91 7.93 10.67 4.42
CA ASP A 91 7.01 9.57 4.13
C ASP A 91 6.96 8.56 5.28
N GLU A 92 8.13 8.22 5.85
CA GLU A 92 8.24 7.29 6.97
C GLU A 92 7.55 7.83 8.23
N VAL A 93 7.78 9.12 8.52
CA VAL A 93 7.12 9.80 9.63
C VAL A 93 5.60 9.82 9.43
N MET A 94 5.13 10.11 8.21
CA MET A 94 3.71 10.13 7.90
C MET A 94 3.07 8.74 7.96
N ARG A 95 3.76 7.69 7.51
CA ARG A 95 3.31 6.30 7.64
C ARG A 95 3.24 5.84 9.09
N ALA A 96 4.24 6.20 9.90
CA ALA A 96 4.23 5.91 11.33
C ALA A 96 3.12 6.68 12.06
N LEU A 97 2.86 7.94 11.67
CA LEU A 97 1.71 8.71 12.15
C LEU A 97 0.38 8.05 11.74
N GLU A 98 0.27 7.54 10.52
CA GLU A 98 -0.92 6.86 10.03
C GLU A 98 -1.20 5.56 10.80
N LYS A 99 -0.15 4.80 11.11
CA LYS A 99 -0.25 3.61 11.97
C LYS A 99 -0.72 3.95 13.39
N ALA A 100 -0.28 5.07 13.95
CA ALA A 100 -0.66 5.50 15.30
C ALA A 100 -2.08 6.13 15.34
N ARG A 101 -2.45 6.89 14.31
CA ARG A 101 -3.64 7.76 14.29
C ARG A 101 -4.36 7.72 12.94
N PRO A 102 -4.91 6.59 12.49
CA PRO A 102 -5.41 6.47 11.12
C PRO A 102 -6.43 7.55 10.73
N VAL A 103 -6.30 8.03 9.50
CA VAL A 103 -7.17 8.95 8.77
C VAL A 103 -7.86 8.21 7.63
N GLU A 104 -7.19 7.21 7.05
CA GLU A 104 -7.72 6.36 5.99
C GLU A 104 -8.86 5.44 6.49
N GLY A 105 -9.79 5.10 5.61
CA GLY A 105 -10.89 4.17 5.90
C GLY A 105 -12.21 4.81 6.37
N GLY A 106 -12.37 6.12 6.23
CA GLY A 106 -13.65 6.81 6.43
C GLY A 106 -14.68 6.48 5.35
N ILE A 107 -15.98 6.58 5.70
CA ILE A 107 -17.05 6.55 4.70
C ILE A 107 -17.39 7.99 4.34
N PRO A 108 -17.25 8.40 3.05
CA PRO A 108 -17.55 9.76 2.62
C PRO A 108 -18.91 10.21 3.12
N LEU A 109 -19.01 11.48 3.54
CA LEU A 109 -20.20 12.13 4.10
C LEU A 109 -20.70 11.61 5.45
N LEU A 110 -20.28 10.44 5.93
CA LEU A 110 -20.66 9.91 7.26
C LEU A 110 -19.58 10.19 8.31
N TRP A 111 -18.34 9.85 7.98
CA TRP A 111 -17.19 10.05 8.85
C TRP A 111 -15.96 10.30 7.99
N GLU A 112 -15.52 11.54 7.97
CA GLU A 112 -14.31 11.96 7.28
C GLU A 112 -13.37 12.61 8.28
N ARG A 113 -12.09 12.23 8.19
CA ARG A 113 -11.01 12.84 8.95
C ARG A 113 -10.01 13.41 7.94
N ASN A 114 -9.53 14.62 8.20
CA ASN A 114 -8.51 15.26 7.39
C ASN A 114 -7.44 15.84 8.31
N ARG A 115 -6.18 15.78 7.87
CA ARG A 115 -5.06 16.48 8.51
C ARG A 115 -4.61 17.63 7.61
N ASN A 116 -4.56 18.85 8.15
CA ASN A 116 -4.12 20.04 7.43
C ASN A 116 -2.86 20.65 8.08
N ASP A 117 -2.09 21.43 7.32
CA ASP A 117 -0.87 22.15 7.76
C ASP A 117 0.08 21.30 8.60
N VAL A 118 0.51 20.15 8.06
CA VAL A 118 1.41 19.24 8.76
C VAL A 118 2.82 19.83 8.80
N ARG A 119 3.38 19.94 10.02
CA ARG A 119 4.75 20.38 10.27
C ARG A 119 5.49 19.35 11.10
N ILE A 120 6.63 18.89 10.60
CA ILE A 120 7.40 17.81 11.21
C ILE A 120 8.72 18.39 11.74
N ILE A 121 8.99 18.18 13.02
CA ILE A 121 10.28 18.50 13.66
C ILE A 121 10.96 17.18 14.02
N LYS A 122 12.18 16.97 13.53
CA LYS A 122 12.96 15.74 13.73
C LYS A 122 14.14 16.02 14.65
N GLU A 123 14.22 15.29 15.75
CA GLU A 123 15.27 15.42 16.77
C GLU A 123 16.00 14.08 16.90
N LYS A 124 17.33 14.09 16.84
CA LYS A 124 18.15 12.89 17.09
C LYS A 124 18.37 12.74 18.59
N ILE A 125 17.91 11.62 19.18
CA ILE A 125 18.02 11.37 20.63
C ILE A 125 19.30 10.61 20.94
N ALA A 126 19.59 9.55 20.20
CA ALA A 126 20.71 8.66 20.48
C ALA A 126 21.29 8.10 19.20
N ASP A 127 22.61 7.92 19.22
CA ASP A 127 23.39 7.38 18.12
C ASP A 127 24.53 6.55 18.69
N TYR A 128 24.49 5.24 18.52
CA TYR A 128 25.55 4.37 19.03
C TYR A 128 25.68 3.09 18.22
N VAL A 129 26.86 2.50 18.31
CA VAL A 129 27.22 1.25 17.63
C VAL A 129 27.44 0.17 18.68
N ASP A 130 26.74 -0.95 18.52
CA ASP A 130 26.91 -2.14 19.33
C ASP A 130 28.27 -2.82 19.03
N PRO A 131 28.84 -3.55 20.01
CA PRO A 131 30.04 -4.34 19.77
C PRO A 131 29.82 -5.38 18.67
N VAL A 132 30.91 -5.85 18.05
CA VAL A 132 30.86 -6.85 16.97
C VAL A 132 30.15 -8.11 17.46
N ARG A 133 29.11 -8.53 16.73
CA ARG A 133 28.39 -9.79 16.95
C ARG A 133 28.38 -10.61 15.66
N VAL A 134 28.24 -11.93 15.80
CA VAL A 134 28.12 -12.83 14.66
C VAL A 134 26.64 -13.08 14.38
N TYR A 135 26.16 -12.61 13.22
CA TYR A 135 24.81 -12.86 12.73
C TYR A 135 24.81 -14.08 11.80
N PRO A 136 23.91 -15.07 11.96
CA PRO A 136 23.98 -16.34 11.23
C PRO A 136 24.05 -16.23 9.69
N MET A 137 23.37 -15.25 9.08
CA MET A 137 23.29 -15.08 7.61
C MET A 137 24.26 -14.04 7.04
N ILE A 138 24.91 -13.24 7.89
CA ILE A 138 25.69 -12.05 7.48
C ILE A 138 27.16 -12.21 7.90
N GLY A 139 27.43 -12.94 8.98
CA GLY A 139 28.75 -13.07 9.57
C GLY A 139 29.02 -12.01 10.64
N PRO A 140 30.30 -11.65 10.88
CA PRO A 140 30.67 -10.65 11.86
C PRO A 140 30.23 -9.25 11.41
N ALA A 141 29.30 -8.65 12.14
CA ALA A 141 28.82 -7.30 11.88
C ALA A 141 28.61 -6.50 13.17
N GLN A 142 28.68 -5.18 13.05
CA GLN A 142 28.31 -4.21 14.08
C GLN A 142 26.94 -3.64 13.75
N GLN A 143 26.06 -3.60 14.74
CA GLN A 143 24.76 -2.96 14.59
C GLN A 143 24.85 -1.51 15.02
N HIS A 144 24.41 -0.61 14.15
CA HIS A 144 24.30 0.81 14.44
C HIS A 144 22.83 1.11 14.71
N HIS A 145 22.57 1.67 15.89
CA HIS A 145 21.26 2.13 16.33
C HIS A 145 21.20 3.66 16.28
N ALA A 146 20.20 4.19 15.58
CA ALA A 146 19.90 5.61 15.55
C ALA A 146 18.45 5.87 15.92
N HIS A 147 18.25 6.57 17.03
CA HIS A 147 16.94 6.85 17.58
C HIS A 147 16.55 8.30 17.29
N TYR A 148 15.41 8.47 16.61
CA TYR A 148 14.84 9.75 16.29
C TYR A 148 13.49 9.96 16.97
N LYS A 149 13.27 11.18 17.44
CA LYS A 149 11.97 11.65 17.88
C LYS A 149 11.46 12.66 16.88
N CYS A 150 10.32 12.34 16.30
CA CYS A 150 9.62 13.19 15.35
C CYS A 150 8.39 13.78 16.05
N THR A 151 8.36 15.10 16.22
CA THR A 151 7.18 15.80 16.73
C THR A 151 6.43 16.39 15.56
N ILE A 152 5.17 16.02 15.43
CA ILE A 152 4.32 16.37 14.28
C ILE A 152 3.21 17.26 14.80
N TYR A 153 3.13 18.47 14.25
CA TYR A 153 2.06 19.42 14.49
C TYR A 153 1.13 19.42 13.29
N TYR A 154 -0.18 19.37 13.52
CA TYR A 154 -1.17 19.38 12.45
C TYR A 154 -2.52 19.87 12.98
N GLU A 155 -3.37 20.30 12.05
CA GLU A 155 -4.78 20.56 12.34
C GLU A 155 -5.61 19.31 12.03
N ASP A 156 -6.35 18.78 13.01
CA ASP A 156 -7.24 17.62 12.84
C ASP A 156 -8.68 18.11 12.62
N VAL A 157 -9.21 17.87 11.42
CA VAL A 157 -10.60 18.20 11.06
C VAL A 157 -11.40 16.93 10.90
N ARG A 158 -12.35 16.71 11.80
CA ARG A 158 -13.28 15.56 11.75
C ARG A 158 -14.68 16.04 11.39
N ARG A 159 -15.18 15.57 10.26
CA ARG A 159 -16.56 15.80 9.81
C ARG A 159 -17.39 14.57 10.13
N VAL A 160 -18.34 14.74 11.03
CA VAL A 160 -19.28 13.70 11.44
C VAL A 160 -20.62 14.03 10.81
N GLY A 161 -21.09 13.20 9.89
CA GLY A 161 -22.35 13.40 9.18
C GLY A 161 -23.58 12.78 9.85
N TRP A 162 -23.39 11.89 10.84
CA TRP A 162 -24.47 11.16 11.51
C TRP A 162 -24.13 10.86 12.98
N PRO A 163 -25.08 10.87 13.95
CA PRO A 163 -26.52 11.12 13.82
C PRO A 163 -26.91 12.60 13.75
N VAL A 164 -26.05 13.50 14.23
CA VAL A 164 -26.21 14.95 14.11
C VAL A 164 -24.98 15.51 13.42
N PRO A 165 -25.10 16.15 12.25
CA PRO A 165 -23.95 16.68 11.52
C PRO A 165 -23.20 17.73 12.35
N HIS A 166 -21.92 17.49 12.61
CA HIS A 166 -21.05 18.46 13.26
C HIS A 166 -19.60 18.30 12.79
N THR A 167 -18.83 19.38 12.91
CA THR A 167 -17.40 19.39 12.59
C THR A 167 -16.63 19.63 13.88
N LEU A 168 -15.68 18.75 14.18
CA LEU A 168 -14.71 18.93 15.26
C LEU A 168 -13.41 19.39 14.63
N ARG A 169 -12.85 20.48 15.15
CA ARG A 169 -11.58 21.06 14.69
C ARG A 169 -10.65 21.18 15.88
N ASP A 170 -9.48 20.56 15.77
CA ASP A 170 -8.40 20.67 16.74
C ASP A 170 -7.21 21.34 16.03
N GLU A 171 -6.98 22.61 16.34
CA GLU A 171 -6.00 23.46 15.64
C GLU A 171 -4.56 23.24 16.11
N ASP A 172 -4.37 22.70 17.32
CA ASP A 172 -3.06 22.51 17.96
C ASP A 172 -2.76 21.02 18.22
N ALA A 173 -3.28 20.13 17.36
CA ALA A 173 -3.04 18.70 17.51
C ALA A 173 -1.55 18.40 17.32
N ARG A 174 -0.99 17.63 18.25
CA ARG A 174 0.42 17.22 18.23
C ARG A 174 0.56 15.74 18.52
N GLU A 175 1.45 15.08 17.80
CA GLU A 175 1.78 13.68 18.01
C GLU A 175 3.30 13.51 18.02
N VAL A 176 3.81 12.65 18.90
CA VAL A 176 5.24 12.35 18.99
C VAL A 176 5.44 10.91 18.58
N VAL A 177 6.23 10.71 17.53
CA VAL A 177 6.56 9.41 16.96
C VAL A 177 8.04 9.14 17.15
N TYR A 178 8.37 7.97 17.67
CA TYR A 178 9.74 7.49 17.78
C TYR A 178 10.04 6.57 16.60
N ILE A 179 11.12 6.85 15.89
CA ILE A 179 11.56 6.09 14.71
C ILE A 179 12.99 5.63 14.97
N ASP A 180 13.20 4.33 14.82
CA ASP A 180 14.48 3.68 15.05
C ASP A 180 15.04 3.20 13.72
N HIS A 181 16.15 3.79 13.31
CA HIS A 181 16.92 3.30 12.19
C HIS A 181 18.00 2.36 12.69
N ASN A 182 17.94 1.13 12.19
CA ASN A 182 18.94 0.11 12.48
C ASN A 182 19.60 -0.30 11.17
N HIS A 183 20.93 -0.29 11.13
CA HIS A 183 21.70 -0.82 10.01
C HIS A 183 22.88 -1.64 10.51
N LEU A 184 23.33 -2.58 9.69
CA LEU A 184 24.46 -3.45 9.99
C LEU A 184 25.68 -2.99 9.20
N HIS A 185 26.83 -2.93 9.85
CA HIS A 185 28.12 -2.74 9.22
C HIS A 185 28.88 -4.06 9.27
N MET A 186 29.28 -4.58 8.11
CA MET A 186 30.15 -5.75 8.07
C MET A 186 31.53 -5.42 8.63
N VAL A 187 32.11 -6.30 9.44
CA VAL A 187 33.43 -6.10 10.05
C VAL A 187 34.38 -7.20 9.60
N GLY A 188 35.53 -6.82 9.06
CA GLY A 188 36.53 -7.74 8.51
C GLY A 188 36.46 -7.83 6.99
N ASP A 189 37.51 -8.37 6.40
CA ASP A 189 37.60 -8.61 4.95
C ASP A 189 36.70 -9.80 4.61
N VAL A 190 35.41 -9.53 4.42
CA VAL A 190 34.45 -10.55 3.99
C VAL A 190 34.57 -10.62 2.47
N ASP A 191 35.52 -11.41 1.99
CA ASP A 191 35.60 -11.79 0.58
C ASP A 191 34.27 -12.43 0.19
N GLY A 192 33.48 -11.72 -0.63
CA GLY A 192 32.22 -12.21 -1.18
C GLY A 192 32.40 -13.34 -2.19
N GLY A 193 33.30 -14.29 -1.93
CA GLY A 193 33.54 -15.47 -2.76
C GLY A 193 34.16 -15.19 -4.13
N THR A 194 34.88 -14.08 -4.32
CA THR A 194 35.59 -13.76 -5.58
C THR A 194 37.13 -13.93 -5.46
N GLY A 195 37.55 -14.82 -4.56
CA GLY A 195 38.94 -15.21 -4.37
C GLY A 195 39.18 -16.71 -4.61
N ILE A 196 38.85 -17.21 -5.80
CA ILE A 196 39.43 -18.42 -6.40
C ILE A 196 39.53 -18.22 -7.92
#